data_AF-A0A5S5CXE8-F1
#
_entry.id   AF-A0A5S5CXE8-F1
#
_cell.length_a   1.000
_cell.length_b   1.000
_cell.length_c   1.000
_cell.angle_alpha   90.00
_cell.angle_beta   90.00
_cell.angle_gamma   90.00
#
_symmetry.space_group_name_H-M   'P 1'
#
loop_
_entity.id
_entity.type
_entity.pdbx_description
1 polymer ?
#
loop_
_entity_poly.entity_id
_entity_poly.type
_entity_poly.pdbx_seq_one_letter_code
_entity_poly.pdbx_strand_id
1 'polypeptide(L)'
;MAPAVRRTWGRRRRVLVAVAVCAALAVAVAVALTAPGRDPTATESAPRPQRSAPAADAEPAAEPGPPPLAGRTVALDPGHNRDNGRYPDEIGRPVDAGGFAKQCNTTGTATDAGVPEATLNWELALDVRERLEALGATVVLTRDQDAGWGPCIDERARIANRAGAHLLLSLHADGAAADAHGFHVIHPASRPGWTDDIAADSARAATTVRDALVAAGLTPATYLGQAGLDERDDLGTLNQADVPAVLLEAGNLRNADDAALLTGEERRGELADALAGAVRDFLAG
;
A
#
# COMPACT_ATOMS: atom_id res chain seq x y z
N MET A 1 56.07 -0.22 49.88
CA MET A 1 55.34 -0.92 50.95
C MET A 1 53.85 -0.65 50.76
N ALA A 2 53.07 -1.70 50.49
CA ALA A 2 51.61 -1.65 50.38
C ALA A 2 50.96 -1.74 51.80
N PRO A 3 49.63 -1.57 51.90
CA PRO A 3 48.81 -2.78 51.78
C PRO A 3 47.59 -2.61 50.86
N ALA A 4 47.26 -3.74 50.23
CA ALA A 4 46.17 -3.95 49.30
C ALA A 4 44.83 -4.14 50.02
N VAL A 5 43.76 -3.52 49.52
CA VAL A 5 42.38 -3.83 49.89
C VAL A 5 41.84 -4.88 48.92
N ARG A 6 41.70 -6.11 49.42
CA ARG A 6 40.95 -7.20 48.78
C ARG A 6 39.49 -7.10 49.23
N ARG A 7 38.54 -7.02 48.30
CA ARG A 7 37.12 -7.31 48.57
C ARG A 7 36.63 -8.38 47.61
N THR A 8 35.99 -9.36 48.20
CA THR A 8 35.71 -10.70 47.73
C THR A 8 34.49 -10.76 46.82
N TRP A 9 34.63 -11.51 45.73
CA TRP A 9 33.57 -11.89 44.81
C TRP A 9 32.57 -12.84 45.49
N GLY A 10 31.33 -12.38 45.67
CA GLY A 10 30.24 -13.18 46.21
C GLY A 10 29.55 -13.99 45.12
N ARG A 11 29.79 -15.31 45.08
CA ARG A 11 29.01 -16.28 44.32
C ARG A 11 27.55 -16.25 44.79
N ARG A 12 26.60 -15.96 43.90
CA ARG A 12 25.19 -16.31 44.11
C ARG A 12 24.74 -17.36 43.09
N ARG A 13 23.99 -18.30 43.63
CA ARG A 13 23.75 -19.66 43.16
C ARG A 13 22.73 -19.69 42.03
N ARG A 14 22.96 -20.60 41.08
CA ARG A 14 22.01 -21.03 40.05
C ARG A 14 20.80 -21.69 40.72
N VAL A 15 19.59 -21.33 40.29
CA VAL A 15 18.38 -22.12 40.54
C VAL A 15 17.86 -22.52 39.16
N LEU A 16 18.04 -23.81 38.84
CA LEU A 16 17.35 -24.51 37.77
C LEU A 16 15.99 -24.95 38.34
N VAL A 17 14.90 -24.62 37.67
CA VAL A 17 13.62 -25.31 37.85
C VAL A 17 13.29 -25.98 36.53
N ALA A 18 13.38 -27.31 36.53
CA ALA A 18 12.86 -28.19 35.50
C ALA A 18 11.61 -28.87 36.07
N VAL A 19 10.49 -28.79 35.35
CA VAL A 19 9.28 -29.62 35.54
C VAL A 19 8.68 -29.79 34.14
N ALA A 20 9.03 -30.86 33.44
CA ALA A 20 8.36 -32.18 33.39
C ALA A 20 7.26 -32.25 32.32
N VAL A 21 7.59 -32.98 31.26
CA VAL A 21 6.72 -33.48 30.18
C VAL A 21 5.80 -34.56 30.74
N CYS A 22 4.50 -34.52 30.41
CA CYS A 22 3.63 -35.70 30.46
C CYS A 22 2.75 -35.74 29.20
N ALA A 23 2.65 -36.94 28.64
CA ALA A 23 2.18 -37.28 27.31
C ALA A 23 0.65 -37.44 27.18
N ALA A 24 0.22 -37.26 25.93
CA ALA A 24 -0.85 -37.91 25.16
C ALA A 24 -2.03 -38.62 25.87
N LEU A 25 -3.22 -38.39 25.33
CA LEU A 25 -4.19 -39.47 25.04
C LEU A 25 -5.19 -39.00 23.97
N ALA A 26 -5.14 -39.66 22.81
CA ALA A 26 -6.18 -39.65 21.79
C ALA A 26 -7.27 -40.66 22.19
N VAL A 27 -8.53 -40.29 22.01
CA VAL A 27 -9.65 -41.25 21.99
C VAL A 27 -10.56 -40.90 20.83
N ALA A 28 -10.47 -41.70 19.77
CA ALA A 28 -11.49 -41.81 18.74
C ALA A 28 -12.58 -42.78 19.25
N VAL A 29 -13.85 -42.41 19.13
CA VAL A 29 -14.97 -43.35 19.27
C VAL A 29 -15.80 -43.28 17.98
N ALA A 30 -15.64 -44.31 17.16
CA ALA A 30 -16.63 -44.72 16.18
C ALA A 30 -17.30 -46.00 16.70
N VAL A 31 -18.61 -45.99 16.87
CA VAL A 31 -19.43 -47.21 16.97
C VAL A 31 -20.67 -47.00 16.13
N ALA A 32 -20.87 -47.94 15.21
CA ALA A 32 -21.99 -48.02 14.29
C ALA A 32 -23.10 -48.95 14.83
N LEU A 33 -24.29 -48.77 14.26
CA LEU A 33 -25.41 -49.71 14.11
C LEU A 33 -26.28 -50.03 15.32
N THR A 34 -27.55 -49.63 15.25
CA THR A 34 -28.70 -50.55 15.33
C THR A 34 -29.92 -49.96 14.62
N ALA A 35 -30.43 -50.64 13.60
CA ALA A 35 -31.77 -50.46 13.05
C ALA A 35 -32.79 -51.31 13.82
N PRO A 36 -34.09 -50.96 13.78
CA PRO A 36 -35.10 -52.00 13.70
C PRO A 36 -36.22 -51.70 12.69
N GLY A 37 -36.76 -52.79 12.12
CA GLY A 37 -38.17 -52.87 11.71
C GLY A 37 -38.45 -52.62 10.22
N ARG A 38 -38.42 -53.70 9.43
CA ARG A 38 -39.28 -53.83 8.25
C ARG A 38 -40.49 -54.66 8.65
N ASP A 39 -41.68 -54.18 8.29
CA ASP A 39 -42.82 -55.04 7.94
C ASP A 39 -43.51 -54.45 6.69
N PRO A 40 -44.15 -55.31 5.86
CA PRO A 40 -44.44 -55.01 4.45
C PRO A 40 -45.87 -54.50 4.23
N THR A 41 -46.24 -54.37 2.94
CA THR A 41 -47.58 -54.09 2.36
C THR A 41 -48.01 -52.62 2.26
N ALA A 42 -47.69 -52.01 1.12
CA ALA A 42 -48.63 -51.19 0.35
C ALA A 42 -48.28 -51.25 -1.15
N THR A 43 -49.25 -51.66 -1.95
CA THR A 43 -49.24 -51.68 -3.42
C THR A 43 -49.64 -50.30 -3.96
N GLU A 44 -49.26 -50.02 -5.22
CA GLU A 44 -49.64 -48.87 -6.09
C GLU A 44 -48.93 -47.53 -5.83
N SER A 45 -48.42 -46.79 -6.83
CA SER A 45 -48.66 -46.77 -8.28
C SER A 45 -47.40 -46.25 -9.00
N ALA A 46 -47.12 -46.73 -10.21
CA ALA A 46 -45.96 -46.32 -11.01
C ALA A 46 -46.04 -44.84 -11.43
N PRO A 47 -44.95 -44.05 -11.33
CA PRO A 47 -44.93 -42.70 -11.87
C PRO A 47 -44.87 -42.75 -13.40
N ARG A 48 -45.79 -42.02 -14.06
CA ARG A 48 -45.74 -41.76 -15.51
C ARG A 48 -44.41 -41.09 -15.88
N PRO A 49 -43.78 -41.46 -17.01
CA PRO A 49 -42.60 -40.74 -17.48
C PRO A 49 -42.98 -39.30 -17.81
N GLN A 50 -42.48 -38.34 -17.04
CA GLN A 50 -42.49 -36.94 -17.43
C GLN A 50 -41.56 -36.81 -18.65
N ARG A 51 -42.10 -36.29 -19.75
CA ARG A 51 -41.29 -35.89 -20.90
C ARG A 51 -40.35 -34.81 -20.41
N SER A 52 -39.06 -35.09 -20.44
CA SER A 52 -38.00 -34.10 -20.34
C SER A 52 -38.29 -32.99 -21.34
N ALA A 53 -38.49 -31.77 -20.85
CA ALA A 53 -38.48 -30.58 -21.69
C ALA A 53 -37.14 -30.55 -22.45
N PRO A 54 -37.11 -30.09 -23.72
CA PRO A 54 -35.84 -29.89 -24.40
C PRO A 54 -35.01 -28.92 -23.56
N ALA A 55 -33.76 -29.32 -23.27
CA ALA A 55 -32.79 -28.41 -22.69
C ALA A 55 -32.73 -27.18 -23.59
N ALA A 56 -33.12 -26.03 -23.06
CA ALA A 56 -32.82 -24.78 -23.72
C ALA A 56 -31.30 -24.74 -23.86
N ASP A 57 -30.81 -24.65 -25.09
CA ASP A 57 -29.40 -24.45 -25.37
C ASP A 57 -28.94 -23.25 -24.55
N ALA A 58 -28.09 -23.51 -23.56
CA ALA A 58 -27.48 -22.45 -22.77
C ALA A 58 -26.66 -21.61 -23.74
N GLU A 59 -27.12 -20.38 -23.97
CA GLU A 59 -26.40 -19.39 -24.76
C GLU A 59 -24.96 -19.29 -24.20
N PRO A 60 -23.93 -19.43 -25.04
CA PRO A 60 -22.55 -19.43 -24.56
C PRO A 60 -22.31 -18.12 -23.81
N ALA A 61 -21.86 -18.23 -22.56
CA ALA A 61 -21.51 -17.08 -21.74
C ALA A 61 -20.54 -16.20 -22.53
N ALA A 62 -20.91 -14.94 -22.74
CA ALA A 62 -20.06 -13.98 -23.41
C ALA A 62 -18.68 -13.97 -22.76
N GLU A 63 -17.61 -14.03 -23.56
CA GLU A 63 -16.26 -13.94 -23.03
C GLU A 63 -16.12 -12.63 -22.23
N PRO A 64 -15.51 -12.67 -21.03
CA PRO A 64 -15.32 -11.46 -20.25
C PRO A 64 -14.52 -10.45 -21.08
N GLY A 65 -15.01 -9.20 -21.09
CA GLY A 65 -14.31 -8.09 -21.74
C GLY A 65 -12.90 -7.88 -21.16
N PRO A 66 -12.07 -7.06 -21.81
CA PRO A 66 -10.72 -6.78 -21.33
C PRO A 66 -10.76 -6.21 -19.90
N PRO A 67 -9.74 -6.49 -19.06
CA PRO A 67 -9.64 -5.88 -17.75
C PRO A 67 -9.73 -4.35 -17.80
N PRO A 68 -10.25 -3.69 -16.74
CA PRO A 68 -10.51 -2.24 -16.76
C PRO A 68 -9.29 -1.36 -17.04
N LEU A 69 -8.08 -1.84 -16.74
CA LEU A 69 -6.82 -1.13 -16.96
C LEU A 69 -5.95 -1.76 -18.06
N ALA A 70 -6.52 -2.63 -18.89
CA ALA A 70 -5.79 -3.22 -20.01
C ALA A 70 -5.17 -2.14 -20.92
N GLY A 71 -3.86 -2.21 -21.13
CA GLY A 71 -3.11 -1.23 -21.93
C GLY A 71 -2.78 0.08 -21.20
N ARG A 72 -3.13 0.21 -19.92
CA ARG A 72 -2.71 1.33 -19.08
C ARG A 72 -1.40 1.00 -18.37
N THR A 73 -0.53 2.00 -18.28
CA THR A 73 0.72 1.96 -17.51
C THR A 73 0.59 2.91 -16.33
N VAL A 74 0.90 2.45 -15.12
CA VAL A 74 0.90 3.26 -13.90
C VAL A 74 2.30 3.24 -13.30
N ALA A 75 2.86 4.42 -13.02
CA ALA A 75 4.09 4.55 -12.26
C ALA A 75 3.75 4.71 -10.79
N LEU A 76 4.26 3.81 -9.94
CA LEU A 76 4.17 3.91 -8.50
C LEU A 76 5.52 4.36 -7.95
N ASP A 77 5.52 5.46 -7.22
CA ASP A 77 6.72 6.01 -6.59
C ASP A 77 6.67 5.84 -5.07
N PRO A 78 7.15 4.71 -4.52
CA PRO A 78 7.29 4.58 -3.08
C PRO A 78 8.39 5.53 -2.59
N GLY A 79 7.98 6.61 -1.93
CA GLY A 79 8.84 7.70 -1.48
C GLY A 79 10.03 7.23 -0.65
N HIS A 80 11.12 8.00 -0.72
CA HIS A 80 12.38 7.75 0.01
C HIS A 80 13.06 6.42 -0.31
N ASN A 81 14.14 6.14 0.43
CA ASN A 81 14.85 4.86 0.44
C ASN A 81 15.31 4.53 1.87
N ARG A 82 15.28 3.23 2.20
CA ARG A 82 15.52 2.71 3.54
C ARG A 82 16.84 3.15 4.18
N ASP A 83 17.92 3.18 3.40
CA ASP A 83 19.27 3.39 3.92
C ASP A 83 19.78 4.82 3.67
N ASN A 84 18.95 5.76 3.23
CA ASN A 84 19.36 7.15 2.92
C ASN A 84 20.23 7.79 4.02
N GLY A 85 19.95 7.54 5.30
CA GLY A 85 20.75 8.05 6.42
C GLY A 85 22.21 7.58 6.47
N ARG A 86 22.59 6.58 5.67
CA ARG A 86 23.97 6.10 5.50
C ARG A 86 24.70 6.74 4.32
N TYR A 87 24.01 7.52 3.49
CA TYR A 87 24.51 8.10 2.24
C TYR A 87 24.25 9.61 2.16
N PRO A 88 24.70 10.40 3.15
CA PRO A 88 24.39 11.84 3.23
C PRO A 88 24.94 12.65 2.06
N ASP A 89 26.11 12.30 1.53
CA ASP A 89 26.73 12.99 0.40
C ASP A 89 25.93 12.74 -0.89
N GLU A 90 25.45 11.51 -1.07
CA GLU A 90 24.71 11.12 -2.25
C GLU A 90 23.29 11.70 -2.26
N ILE A 91 22.56 11.63 -1.14
CA ILE A 91 21.20 12.21 -1.05
C ILE A 91 21.22 13.74 -0.97
N GLY A 92 22.30 14.33 -0.46
CA GLY A 92 22.49 15.77 -0.35
C GLY A 92 22.90 16.44 -1.67
N ARG A 93 23.33 15.67 -2.67
CA ARG A 93 23.72 16.21 -3.98
C ARG A 93 22.56 16.99 -4.62
N PRO A 94 22.77 18.23 -5.08
CA PRO A 94 21.71 19.00 -5.71
C PRO A 94 21.32 18.38 -7.05
N VAL A 95 20.02 18.32 -7.31
CA VAL A 95 19.40 17.93 -8.57
C VAL A 95 18.40 19.00 -8.99
N ASP A 96 18.07 19.03 -10.28
CA ASP A 96 17.02 19.91 -10.81
C ASP A 96 15.64 19.42 -10.36
N ALA A 97 14.86 20.28 -9.71
CA ALA A 97 13.54 20.02 -9.18
C ALA A 97 12.45 20.81 -9.94
N GLY A 98 12.69 21.06 -11.23
CA GLY A 98 11.79 21.80 -12.09
C GLY A 98 12.12 23.28 -12.13
N GLY A 99 13.35 23.63 -12.50
CA GLY A 99 13.81 25.01 -12.65
C GLY A 99 14.44 25.61 -11.39
N PHE A 100 14.64 24.80 -10.35
CA PHE A 100 15.42 25.15 -9.16
C PHE A 100 16.14 23.91 -8.63
N ALA A 101 17.15 24.10 -7.79
CA ALA A 101 17.90 22.99 -7.21
C ALA A 101 17.30 22.53 -5.87
N LYS A 102 17.19 21.21 -5.66
CA LYS A 102 16.83 20.58 -4.38
C LYS A 102 17.75 19.38 -4.14
N GLN A 103 17.88 18.94 -2.90
CA GLN A 103 18.63 17.72 -2.59
C GLN A 103 18.06 16.50 -3.32
N CYS A 104 18.93 15.62 -3.79
CA CYS A 104 18.61 14.39 -4.52
C CYS A 104 17.52 13.57 -3.83
N ASN A 105 17.63 13.38 -2.51
CA ASN A 105 16.66 12.64 -1.72
C ASN A 105 16.70 13.08 -0.25
N THR A 106 15.76 12.60 0.56
CA THR A 106 15.73 12.80 2.01
C THR A 106 15.50 11.46 2.71
N THR A 107 15.79 11.36 4.00
CA THR A 107 15.59 10.13 4.76
C THR A 107 14.12 9.75 4.92
N GLY A 108 13.20 10.69 4.76
CA GLY A 108 11.82 10.57 5.23
C GLY A 108 11.73 10.64 6.76
N THR A 109 10.50 10.50 7.26
CA THR A 109 10.19 10.40 8.69
C THR A 109 10.11 8.94 9.15
N ALA A 110 9.54 8.70 10.33
CA ALA A 110 9.30 7.36 10.88
C ALA A 110 8.16 7.42 11.90
N THR A 111 7.58 6.26 12.21
CA THR A 111 6.69 6.14 13.37
C THR A 111 7.49 6.30 14.67
N ASP A 112 6.80 6.52 15.79
CA ASP A 112 7.45 6.56 17.11
C ASP A 112 8.00 5.18 17.54
N ALA A 113 7.48 4.10 16.95
CA ALA A 113 8.03 2.75 17.10
C ALA A 113 9.28 2.50 16.24
N GLY A 114 9.70 3.47 15.42
CA GLY A 114 10.89 3.40 14.59
C GLY A 114 10.70 2.70 13.25
N VAL A 115 9.45 2.52 12.79
CA VAL A 115 9.17 2.03 11.43
C VAL A 115 9.38 3.19 10.45
N PRO A 116 10.34 3.11 9.52
CA PRO A 116 10.64 4.22 8.62
C PRO A 116 9.54 4.41 7.58
N GLU A 117 9.33 5.67 7.21
CA GLU A 117 8.42 6.04 6.13
C GLU A 117 8.73 5.31 4.82
N ALA A 118 10.02 5.22 4.44
CA ALA A 118 10.45 4.50 3.24
C ALA A 118 9.94 3.04 3.19
N THR A 119 9.93 2.35 4.33
CA THR A 119 9.44 0.97 4.41
C THR A 119 7.92 0.91 4.26
N LEU A 120 7.20 1.81 4.91
CA LEU A 120 5.74 1.87 4.80
C LEU A 120 5.27 2.23 3.37
N ASN A 121 5.95 3.19 2.75
CA ASN A 121 5.70 3.57 1.35
C ASN A 121 5.98 2.41 0.40
N TRP A 122 7.04 1.63 0.66
CA TRP A 122 7.36 0.42 -0.10
C TRP A 122 6.24 -0.61 0.00
N GLU A 123 5.86 -0.98 1.22
CA GLU A 123 4.82 -1.99 1.46
C GLU A 123 3.49 -1.58 0.81
N LEU A 124 3.07 -0.33 0.99
CA LEU A 124 1.85 0.19 0.36
C LEU A 124 1.94 0.14 -1.18
N ALA A 125 3.09 0.47 -1.76
CA ALA A 125 3.25 0.40 -3.22
C ALA A 125 3.16 -1.04 -3.75
N LEU A 126 3.64 -2.05 -3.00
CA LEU A 126 3.49 -3.45 -3.40
C LEU A 126 2.01 -3.89 -3.33
N ASP A 127 1.30 -3.48 -2.29
CA ASP A 127 -0.12 -3.79 -2.12
C ASP A 127 -0.96 -3.14 -3.24
N VAL A 128 -0.68 -1.87 -3.58
CA VAL A 128 -1.33 -1.15 -4.69
C VAL A 128 -0.97 -1.77 -6.04
N ARG A 129 0.30 -2.15 -6.26
CA ARG A 129 0.75 -2.81 -7.48
C ARG A 129 -0.06 -4.08 -7.75
N GLU A 130 -0.17 -4.96 -6.76
CA GLU A 130 -0.90 -6.23 -6.90
C GLU A 130 -2.33 -5.99 -7.41
N ARG A 131 -3.02 -5.00 -6.84
CA ARG A 131 -4.40 -4.65 -7.20
C ARG A 131 -4.50 -4.04 -8.60
N LEU A 132 -3.56 -3.17 -8.97
CA LEU A 132 -3.51 -2.57 -10.31
C LEU A 132 -3.20 -3.62 -11.39
N GLU A 133 -2.28 -4.54 -11.13
CA GLU A 133 -1.95 -5.65 -12.02
C GLU A 133 -3.15 -6.61 -12.19
N ALA A 134 -3.89 -6.87 -11.10
CA ALA A 134 -5.13 -7.64 -11.16
C ALA A 134 -6.22 -6.96 -12.01
N LEU A 135 -6.20 -5.63 -12.10
CA LEU A 135 -7.07 -4.84 -12.99
C LEU A 135 -6.53 -4.74 -14.44
N GLY A 136 -5.35 -5.31 -14.73
CA GLY A 136 -4.74 -5.38 -16.05
C GLY A 136 -3.77 -4.25 -16.39
N ALA A 137 -3.39 -3.42 -15.42
CA ALA A 137 -2.38 -2.38 -15.63
C ALA A 137 -0.97 -2.96 -15.74
N THR A 138 -0.12 -2.32 -16.53
CA THR A 138 1.34 -2.46 -16.39
C THR A 138 1.81 -1.51 -15.29
N VAL A 139 2.48 -2.03 -14.26
CA VAL A 139 2.98 -1.20 -13.16
C VAL A 139 4.50 -1.06 -13.23
N VAL A 140 4.98 0.17 -13.10
CA VAL A 140 6.41 0.49 -13.01
C VAL A 140 6.68 1.11 -11.64
N LEU A 141 7.61 0.52 -10.88
CA LEU A 141 8.07 1.12 -9.63
C LEU A 141 9.29 2.01 -9.89
N THR A 142 9.39 3.15 -9.18
CA THR A 142 10.56 4.03 -9.26
C THR A 142 11.78 3.51 -8.51
N ARG A 143 11.62 2.48 -7.68
CA ARG A 143 12.70 1.69 -7.07
C ARG A 143 12.27 0.24 -6.98
N ASP A 144 13.23 -0.68 -6.92
CA ASP A 144 13.01 -2.13 -6.99
C ASP A 144 13.15 -2.85 -5.64
N GLN A 145 13.53 -2.12 -4.59
CA GLN A 145 13.75 -2.67 -3.26
C GLN A 145 13.61 -1.61 -2.16
N ASP A 146 13.45 -2.06 -0.91
CA ASP A 146 13.55 -1.23 0.29
C ASP A 146 14.96 -1.25 0.89
N ALA A 147 15.93 -0.81 0.10
CA ALA A 147 17.34 -0.76 0.48
C ALA A 147 18.07 0.35 -0.28
N GLY A 148 19.28 0.67 0.19
CA GLY A 148 20.17 1.61 -0.48
C GLY A 148 19.71 3.06 -0.43
N TRP A 149 20.21 3.85 -1.37
CA TRP A 149 19.85 5.25 -1.57
C TRP A 149 19.47 5.48 -3.03
N GLY A 150 18.47 6.32 -3.26
CA GLY A 150 18.00 6.68 -4.60
C GLY A 150 17.06 5.66 -5.28
N PRO A 151 16.42 6.02 -6.40
CA PRO A 151 16.74 7.16 -7.26
C PRO A 151 16.42 8.54 -6.65
N CYS A 152 17.09 9.57 -7.18
CA CYS A 152 16.82 10.96 -6.81
C CYS A 152 15.42 11.40 -7.28
N ILE A 153 14.86 12.45 -6.67
CA ILE A 153 13.53 12.98 -6.98
C ILE A 153 13.30 13.29 -8.47
N ASP A 154 14.33 13.77 -9.16
CA ASP A 154 14.28 14.06 -10.60
C ASP A 154 14.27 12.78 -11.43
N GLU A 155 15.03 11.77 -11.03
CA GLU A 155 15.06 10.48 -11.71
C GLU A 155 13.76 9.67 -11.50
N ARG A 156 13.11 9.80 -10.33
CA ARG A 156 11.80 9.20 -10.07
C ARG A 156 10.74 9.66 -11.08
N ALA A 157 10.71 10.95 -11.38
CA ALA A 157 9.85 11.50 -12.44
C ALA A 157 10.23 10.95 -13.81
N ARG A 158 11.53 10.95 -14.16
CA ARG A 158 11.99 10.45 -15.47
C ARG A 158 11.69 8.96 -15.69
N ILE A 159 11.66 8.14 -14.64
CA ILE A 159 11.22 6.74 -14.74
C ILE A 159 9.77 6.68 -15.25
N ALA A 160 8.87 7.48 -14.68
CA ALA A 160 7.48 7.55 -15.11
C ALA A 160 7.34 8.07 -16.56
N ASN A 161 8.07 9.14 -16.90
CA ASN A 161 8.04 9.73 -18.24
C ASN A 161 8.52 8.73 -19.29
N ARG A 162 9.65 8.04 -19.04
CA ARG A 162 10.20 7.03 -19.97
C ARG A 162 9.30 5.81 -20.12
N ALA A 163 8.54 5.47 -19.08
CA ALA A 163 7.56 4.38 -19.14
C ALA A 163 6.31 4.75 -19.96
N GLY A 164 6.11 6.03 -20.32
CA GLY A 164 4.86 6.50 -20.88
C GLY A 164 3.70 6.22 -19.93
N ALA A 165 3.92 6.43 -18.63
CA ALA A 165 2.89 6.20 -17.63
C ALA A 165 1.68 7.10 -17.90
N HIS A 166 0.49 6.58 -17.64
CA HIS A 166 -0.75 7.35 -17.74
C HIS A 166 -1.06 8.09 -16.42
N LEU A 167 -0.40 7.67 -15.34
CA LEU A 167 -0.42 8.32 -14.04
C LEU A 167 0.87 7.97 -13.29
N LEU A 168 1.48 8.97 -12.66
CA LEU A 168 2.46 8.83 -11.60
C LEU A 168 1.77 9.04 -10.25
N LEU A 169 1.71 7.98 -9.43
CA LEU A 169 1.22 8.02 -8.06
C LEU A 169 2.40 7.84 -7.11
N SER A 170 2.84 8.94 -6.49
CA SER A 170 3.86 8.94 -5.45
C SER A 170 3.23 8.71 -4.08
N LEU A 171 3.79 7.79 -3.30
CA LEU A 171 3.25 7.31 -2.04
C LEU A 171 4.20 7.70 -0.92
N HIS A 172 3.69 8.50 0.02
CA HIS A 172 4.39 9.08 1.15
C HIS A 172 3.55 9.01 2.44
N ALA A 173 4.19 9.34 3.56
CA ALA A 173 3.51 9.63 4.81
C ALA A 173 4.25 10.72 5.59
N ASP A 174 3.51 11.59 6.27
CA ASP A 174 4.07 12.82 6.82
C ASP A 174 4.53 12.65 8.28
N GLY A 175 5.17 13.70 8.81
CA GLY A 175 5.50 13.86 10.22
C GLY A 175 5.08 15.23 10.73
N ALA A 176 3.99 15.29 11.49
CA ALA A 176 3.45 16.49 12.10
C ALA A 176 3.30 16.34 13.63
N ALA A 177 2.57 17.26 14.29
CA ALA A 177 2.23 17.13 15.71
C ALA A 177 1.41 15.86 15.98
N ALA A 178 1.53 15.26 17.17
CA ALA A 178 0.92 13.95 17.44
C ALA A 178 -0.63 13.94 17.38
N ASP A 179 -1.27 15.09 17.58
CA ASP A 179 -2.72 15.29 17.47
C ASP A 179 -3.18 15.67 16.05
N ALA A 180 -2.25 16.00 15.16
CA ALA A 180 -2.52 16.20 13.74
C ALA A 180 -2.62 14.84 13.04
N HIS A 181 -3.59 14.65 12.15
CA HIS A 181 -3.81 13.37 11.49
C HIS A 181 -4.54 13.53 10.17
N GLY A 182 -4.64 12.44 9.40
CA GLY A 182 -5.33 12.39 8.12
C GLY A 182 -4.42 12.60 6.91
N PHE A 183 -4.97 12.33 5.74
CA PHE A 183 -4.25 12.31 4.47
C PHE A 183 -4.39 13.63 3.70
N HIS A 184 -3.43 13.94 2.83
CA HIS A 184 -3.63 14.93 1.78
C HIS A 184 -2.99 14.49 0.46
N VAL A 185 -3.62 14.87 -0.65
CA VAL A 185 -3.18 14.55 -2.00
C VAL A 185 -2.63 15.82 -2.63
N ILE A 186 -1.34 15.79 -2.93
CA ILE A 186 -0.61 16.89 -3.53
C ILE A 186 -0.64 16.76 -5.05
N HIS A 187 -0.90 17.87 -5.75
CA HIS A 187 -0.71 17.97 -7.20
C HIS A 187 0.14 19.20 -7.54
N PRO A 188 0.84 19.19 -8.70
CA PRO A 188 1.64 20.33 -9.11
C PRO A 188 0.75 21.54 -9.42
N ALA A 189 1.21 22.73 -9.03
CA ALA A 189 0.73 23.99 -9.59
C ALA A 189 1.07 24.06 -11.08
N SER A 190 0.31 24.84 -11.86
CA SER A 190 0.63 25.08 -13.27
C SER A 190 1.85 26.00 -13.41
N ARG A 191 2.92 25.50 -14.05
CA ARG A 191 4.16 26.23 -14.26
C ARG A 191 4.59 26.16 -15.72
N PRO A 192 4.74 27.30 -16.42
CA PRO A 192 5.12 27.31 -17.83
C PRO A 192 6.42 26.55 -18.12
N GLY A 193 6.34 25.59 -19.04
CA GLY A 193 7.48 24.77 -19.48
C GLY A 193 7.90 23.67 -18.50
N TRP A 194 7.07 23.36 -17.50
CA TRP A 194 7.30 22.29 -16.53
C TRP A 194 6.08 21.42 -16.30
N THR A 195 4.97 22.04 -15.87
CA THR A 195 3.76 21.31 -15.46
C THR A 195 2.49 21.90 -16.06
N ASP A 196 2.61 22.90 -16.93
CA ASP A 196 1.48 23.58 -17.55
C ASP A 196 0.63 22.68 -18.46
N ASP A 197 1.20 21.60 -18.97
CA ASP A 197 0.55 20.55 -19.74
C ASP A 197 -0.11 19.47 -18.89
N ILE A 198 0.40 19.18 -17.69
CA ILE A 198 -0.12 18.12 -16.80
C ILE A 198 -0.94 18.62 -15.60
N ALA A 199 -0.90 19.91 -15.25
CA ALA A 199 -1.48 20.41 -14.00
C ALA A 199 -2.99 20.16 -13.89
N ALA A 200 -3.75 20.37 -14.98
CA ALA A 200 -5.19 20.15 -14.99
C ALA A 200 -5.55 18.66 -14.81
N ASP A 201 -4.82 17.77 -15.47
CA ASP A 201 -5.02 16.32 -15.36
C ASP A 201 -4.60 15.80 -13.98
N SER A 202 -3.52 16.34 -13.43
CA SER A 202 -3.02 16.03 -12.09
C SER A 202 -3.99 16.49 -11.00
N ALA A 203 -4.62 17.67 -11.15
CA ALA A 203 -5.65 18.15 -10.23
C ALA A 203 -6.91 17.27 -10.26
N ARG A 204 -7.31 16.77 -11.44
CA ARG A 204 -8.39 15.77 -11.54
C ARG A 204 -8.01 14.46 -10.85
N ALA A 205 -6.82 13.94 -11.13
CA ALA A 205 -6.32 12.72 -10.48
C ALA A 205 -6.31 12.87 -8.95
N ALA A 206 -5.82 14.01 -8.45
CA ALA A 206 -5.78 14.29 -7.01
C ALA A 206 -7.17 14.32 -6.39
N THR A 207 -8.14 14.94 -7.08
CA THR A 207 -9.54 14.96 -6.66
C THR A 207 -10.14 13.55 -6.63
N THR A 208 -9.90 12.73 -7.66
CA THR A 208 -10.36 11.34 -7.70
C THR A 208 -9.78 10.50 -6.57
N VAL A 209 -8.48 10.63 -6.29
CA VAL A 209 -7.83 9.95 -5.16
C VAL A 209 -8.42 10.44 -3.83
N ARG A 210 -8.55 11.75 -3.63
CA ARG A 210 -9.12 12.32 -2.40
C ARG A 210 -10.54 11.81 -2.16
N ASP A 211 -11.40 11.86 -3.16
CA ASP A 211 -12.79 11.43 -3.05
C ASP A 211 -12.90 9.93 -2.73
N ALA A 212 -12.06 9.09 -3.33
CA ALA A 212 -12.01 7.66 -3.03
C ALA A 212 -11.57 7.38 -1.59
N LEU A 213 -10.56 8.10 -1.09
CA LEU A 213 -10.09 7.95 0.29
C LEU A 213 -11.14 8.41 1.31
N VAL A 214 -11.86 9.51 1.03
CA VAL A 214 -13.00 9.94 1.85
C VAL A 214 -14.11 8.90 1.83
N ALA A 215 -14.43 8.33 0.67
CA ALA A 215 -15.44 7.28 0.55
C ALA A 215 -15.05 5.99 1.30
N ALA A 216 -13.74 5.70 1.40
CA ALA A 216 -13.19 4.63 2.22
C ALA A 216 -13.14 4.96 3.73
N GLY A 217 -13.61 6.14 4.14
CA GLY A 217 -13.69 6.55 5.54
C GLY A 217 -12.42 7.18 6.10
N LEU A 218 -11.42 7.48 5.26
CA LEU A 218 -10.24 8.20 5.69
C LEU A 218 -10.55 9.70 5.87
N THR A 219 -9.85 10.31 6.83
CA THR A 219 -10.03 11.73 7.15
C THR A 219 -9.03 12.57 6.37
N PRO A 220 -9.48 13.61 5.66
CA PRO A 220 -8.57 14.63 5.13
C PRO A 220 -7.72 15.27 6.25
N ALA A 221 -6.47 15.59 5.95
CA ALA A 221 -5.50 16.09 6.90
C ALA A 221 -6.02 17.31 7.67
N THR A 222 -5.82 17.30 8.99
CA THR A 222 -6.26 18.38 9.89
C THR A 222 -5.27 19.55 9.98
N TYR A 223 -4.14 19.45 9.27
CA TYR A 223 -2.96 20.30 9.49
C TYR A 223 -2.32 20.85 8.21
N LEU A 224 -2.61 20.27 7.04
CA LEU A 224 -2.11 20.70 5.74
C LEU A 224 -3.19 20.58 4.65
N GLY A 225 -3.01 21.35 3.58
CA GLY A 225 -3.94 21.42 2.46
C GLY A 225 -5.31 21.99 2.82
N GLN A 226 -6.25 21.83 1.89
CA GLN A 226 -7.65 22.22 2.05
C GLN A 226 -8.54 21.04 1.64
N ALA A 227 -9.29 20.50 2.61
CA ALA A 227 -10.15 19.34 2.41
C ALA A 227 -9.41 18.14 1.74
N GLY A 228 -8.14 17.93 2.09
CA GLY A 228 -7.32 16.82 1.62
C GLY A 228 -6.69 17.02 0.25
N LEU A 229 -6.76 18.22 -0.32
CA LEU A 229 -6.04 18.61 -1.53
C LEU A 229 -4.99 19.66 -1.20
N ASP A 230 -3.84 19.60 -1.88
CA ASP A 230 -2.72 20.51 -1.67
C ASP A 230 -2.05 20.82 -3.02
N GLU A 231 -2.11 22.07 -3.47
CA GLU A 231 -1.45 22.50 -4.71
C GLU A 231 -0.07 23.06 -4.39
N ARG A 232 0.98 22.52 -5.02
CA ARG A 232 2.37 22.87 -4.68
C ARG A 232 3.27 23.00 -5.90
N ASP A 233 4.33 23.81 -5.79
CA ASP A 233 5.33 24.05 -6.84
C ASP A 233 6.77 23.68 -6.42
N ASP A 234 6.95 23.07 -5.24
CA ASP A 234 8.26 22.84 -4.62
C ASP A 234 8.72 21.37 -4.63
N LEU A 235 7.97 20.48 -5.30
CA LEU A 235 8.19 19.03 -5.31
C LEU A 235 8.80 18.55 -6.63
N GLY A 236 10.10 18.24 -6.61
CA GLY A 236 10.86 17.88 -7.80
C GLY A 236 10.30 16.67 -8.57
N THR A 237 9.79 15.65 -7.89
CA THR A 237 9.15 14.50 -8.56
C THR A 237 7.91 14.92 -9.37
N LEU A 238 7.08 15.83 -8.84
CA LEU A 238 5.88 16.30 -9.54
C LEU A 238 6.25 17.31 -10.63
N ASN A 239 7.17 18.22 -10.34
CA ASN A 239 7.57 19.28 -11.27
C ASN A 239 8.34 18.77 -12.50
N GLN A 240 8.95 17.60 -12.43
CA GLN A 240 9.71 16.97 -13.52
C GLN A 240 8.89 15.91 -14.28
N ALA A 241 7.61 15.72 -13.91
CA ALA A 241 6.76 14.74 -14.58
C ALA A 241 6.20 15.30 -15.90
N ASP A 242 6.24 14.48 -16.96
CA ASP A 242 5.62 14.75 -18.27
C ASP A 242 4.31 13.94 -18.45
N VAL A 243 3.78 13.44 -17.34
CA VAL A 243 2.56 12.62 -17.23
C VAL A 243 1.74 13.13 -16.04
N PRO A 244 0.41 12.93 -15.99
CA PRO A 244 -0.37 13.30 -14.81
C PRO A 244 0.26 12.71 -13.54
N ALA A 245 0.47 13.54 -12.52
CA ALA A 245 1.26 13.18 -11.35
C ALA A 245 0.65 13.69 -10.05
N VAL A 246 0.55 12.81 -9.06
CA VAL A 246 0.05 13.13 -7.71
C VAL A 246 0.94 12.49 -6.66
N LEU A 247 1.02 13.13 -5.49
CA LEU A 247 1.71 12.58 -4.32
C LEU A 247 0.71 12.48 -3.16
N LEU A 248 0.52 11.28 -2.64
CA LEU A 248 -0.29 11.03 -1.46
C LEU A 248 0.58 11.04 -0.21
N GLU A 249 0.31 11.97 0.70
CA GLU A 249 0.71 11.85 2.10
C GLU A 249 -0.40 11.07 2.81
N ALA A 250 -0.19 9.77 3.05
CA ALA A 250 -1.25 8.84 3.46
C ALA A 250 -1.74 9.04 4.91
N GLY A 251 -0.97 9.76 5.73
CA GLY A 251 -1.25 10.04 7.13
C GLY A 251 0.00 10.57 7.84
N ASN A 252 -0.15 10.98 9.09
CA ASN A 252 0.95 11.45 9.93
C ASN A 252 1.55 10.30 10.76
N LEU A 253 2.80 9.94 10.52
CA LEU A 253 3.49 8.86 11.27
C LEU A 253 3.75 9.20 12.76
N ARG A 254 3.56 10.45 13.18
CA ARG A 254 3.58 10.86 14.60
C ARG A 254 2.23 10.74 15.29
N ASN A 255 1.16 10.49 14.54
CA ASN A 255 -0.14 10.16 15.08
C ASN A 255 -0.30 8.63 15.18
N ALA A 256 -0.82 8.16 16.32
CA ALA A 256 -0.91 6.73 16.58
C ALA A 256 -1.86 5.99 15.63
N ASP A 257 -2.98 6.59 15.25
CA ASP A 257 -4.01 5.95 14.42
C ASP A 257 -3.60 5.89 12.94
N ASP A 258 -2.93 6.94 12.46
CA ASP A 258 -2.34 6.99 11.11
C ASP A 258 -1.12 6.07 11.00
N ALA A 259 -0.26 6.02 12.02
CA ALA A 259 0.83 5.04 12.07
C ALA A 259 0.29 3.60 12.05
N ALA A 260 -0.81 3.34 12.78
CA ALA A 260 -1.47 2.03 12.78
C ALA A 260 -2.14 1.69 11.44
N LEU A 261 -2.63 2.69 10.69
CA LEU A 261 -3.16 2.49 9.33
C LEU A 261 -2.11 1.91 8.40
N LEU A 262 -0.88 2.43 8.43
CA LEU A 262 0.19 2.01 7.52
C LEU A 262 0.96 0.79 8.00
N THR A 263 1.08 0.59 9.32
CA THR A 263 1.78 -0.58 9.89
C THR A 263 0.91 -1.83 9.98
N GLY A 264 -0.42 -1.69 9.98
CA GLY A 264 -1.35 -2.81 10.00
C GLY A 264 -1.66 -3.33 8.59
N GLU A 265 -1.34 -4.59 8.30
CA GLU A 265 -1.53 -5.20 6.98
C GLU A 265 -2.96 -5.08 6.44
N GLU A 266 -3.97 -5.34 7.28
CA GLU A 266 -5.38 -5.25 6.90
C GLU A 266 -5.77 -3.83 6.47
N ARG A 267 -5.49 -2.84 7.32
CA ARG A 267 -5.85 -1.44 7.06
C ARG A 267 -5.05 -0.85 5.89
N ARG A 268 -3.78 -1.24 5.73
CA ARG A 268 -2.98 -0.86 4.56
C ARG A 268 -3.53 -1.50 3.28
N GLY A 269 -4.04 -2.73 3.37
CA GLY A 269 -4.74 -3.40 2.27
C GLY A 269 -6.01 -2.66 1.85
N GLU A 270 -6.81 -2.19 2.79
CA GLU A 270 -8.01 -1.36 2.52
C GLU A 270 -7.64 -0.02 1.85
N LEU A 271 -6.57 0.63 2.32
CA LEU A 271 -6.02 1.82 1.66
C LEU A 271 -5.58 1.51 0.24
N ALA A 272 -4.89 0.39 0.02
CA ALA A 272 -4.45 -0.03 -1.31
C ALA A 272 -5.63 -0.33 -2.25
N ASP A 273 -6.72 -0.91 -1.74
CA ASP A 273 -7.97 -1.12 -2.50
C ASP A 273 -8.58 0.21 -2.96
N ALA A 274 -8.67 1.19 -2.05
CA ALA A 274 -9.19 2.52 -2.35
C ALA A 274 -8.33 3.24 -3.41
N LEU A 275 -7.01 3.12 -3.32
CA LEU A 275 -6.08 3.71 -4.29
C LEU A 275 -6.19 3.05 -5.66
N ALA A 276 -6.24 1.71 -5.73
CA ALA A 276 -6.40 1.00 -7.00
C ALA A 276 -7.74 1.36 -7.67
N GLY A 277 -8.81 1.50 -6.90
CA GLY A 277 -10.11 1.99 -7.37
C GLY A 277 -10.03 3.41 -7.93
N ALA A 278 -9.38 4.33 -7.22
CA ALA A 278 -9.20 5.71 -7.67
C ALA A 278 -8.40 5.81 -8.98
N VAL A 279 -7.31 5.04 -9.10
CA VAL A 279 -6.49 4.98 -10.32
C VAL A 279 -7.31 4.43 -11.49
N ARG A 280 -8.09 3.36 -11.26
CA ARG A 280 -9.03 2.84 -12.26
C ARG A 280 -9.99 3.91 -12.74
N ASP A 281 -10.64 4.62 -11.82
CA ASP A 281 -11.67 5.59 -12.14
C ASP A 281 -11.10 6.81 -12.87
N PHE A 282 -9.89 7.26 -12.49
CA PHE A 282 -9.18 8.33 -13.19
C PHE A 282 -8.82 7.92 -14.63
N LEU A 283 -8.32 6.70 -14.85
CA LEU A 283 -7.86 6.24 -16.16
C LEU A 283 -8.98 5.74 -17.09
N ALA A 284 -10.19 5.59 -16.57
CA ALA A 284 -11.39 5.21 -17.32
C ALA A 284 -12.19 6.43 -17.84
N GLY A 285 -12.03 7.60 -17.20
CA GLY A 285 -12.65 8.87 -17.62
C GLY A 285 -11.87 9.60 -18.69
#